data_AF-A0A329VK14-F1
#
_entry.id   AF-A0A329VK14-F1
#
_cell.length_a   1.000
_cell.length_b   1.000
_cell.length_c   1.000
_cell.angle_alpha   90.00
_cell.angle_beta   90.00
_cell.angle_gamma   90.00
#
_symmetry.space_group_name_H-M   'P 1'
#
loop_
_entity.id
_entity.type
_entity.pdbx_description
1 polymer ?
#
loop_
_entity_poly.entity_id
_entity_poly.type
_entity_poly.pdbx_seq_one_letter_code
_entity_poly.pdbx_strand_id
1 'polypeptide(L)'
;MNILINTVNFIMLSLFLVSMFLLLSLFIFYGTNKKSFTEIRDEYIQNGFLIPQIIYVISFSGFYGSYYLSCFFYQIITRRKTIISRAFIGNTIPQEAYEFAKSIPKKLASIMIIYYYLFSASIFLFILSCLLLLLYK
;
A
#
# COMPACT_ATOMS: atom_id res chain seq x y z
N MET A 1 -8.67 38.60 3.75
CA MET A 1 -9.46 37.38 4.04
C MET A 1 -9.72 36.56 2.77
N ASN A 2 -10.22 37.15 1.68
CA ASN A 2 -10.49 36.43 0.42
C ASN A 2 -9.27 35.74 -0.22
N ILE A 3 -8.08 36.36 -0.17
CA ILE A 3 -6.87 35.77 -0.79
C ILE A 3 -6.49 34.46 -0.09
N LEU A 4 -6.46 34.43 1.25
CA LEU A 4 -6.10 33.23 2.02
C LEU A 4 -7.08 32.08 1.76
N ILE A 5 -8.39 32.36 1.79
CA ILE A 5 -9.44 31.36 1.54
C ILE A 5 -9.32 30.81 0.11
N ASN A 6 -9.12 31.68 -0.88
CA ASN A 6 -8.93 31.26 -2.27
C ASN A 6 -7.67 30.41 -2.45
N THR A 7 -6.56 30.75 -1.78
CA THR A 7 -5.32 29.96 -1.80
C THR A 7 -5.54 28.58 -1.18
N VAL A 8 -6.20 28.48 -0.02
CA VAL A 8 -6.49 27.20 0.63
C VAL A 8 -7.39 26.33 -0.25
N ASN A 9 -8.43 26.91 -0.85
CA ASN A 9 -9.32 26.19 -1.77
C ASN A 9 -8.56 25.64 -3.00
N PHE A 10 -7.64 26.42 -3.55
CA PHE A 10 -6.80 25.98 -4.66
C PHE A 10 -5.89 24.81 -4.26
N ILE A 11 -5.24 24.89 -3.09
CA ILE A 11 -4.41 23.80 -2.55
C ILE A 11 -5.24 22.54 -2.33
N MET A 12 -6.41 22.67 -1.70
CA MET A 12 -7.33 21.57 -1.42
C MET A 12 -7.73 20.85 -2.71
N LEU A 13 -8.16 21.60 -3.74
CA LEU A 13 -8.53 21.04 -5.04
C LEU A 13 -7.33 20.37 -5.72
N SER A 14 -6.15 20.99 -5.65
CA SER A 14 -4.92 20.43 -6.23
C SER A 14 -4.55 19.10 -5.57
N LEU A 15 -4.60 19.02 -4.24
CA LEU A 15 -4.33 17.78 -3.49
C LEU A 15 -5.35 16.69 -3.86
N PHE A 16 -6.63 17.05 -3.98
CA PHE A 16 -7.68 16.11 -4.40
C PHE A 16 -7.39 15.55 -5.79
N LEU A 17 -7.12 16.42 -6.78
CA LEU A 17 -6.84 16.01 -8.15
C LEU A 17 -5.59 15.14 -8.25
N VAL A 18 -4.51 15.49 -7.53
CA VAL A 18 -3.31 14.65 -7.46
C VAL A 18 -3.63 13.29 -6.85
N SER A 19 -4.41 13.24 -5.76
CA SER A 19 -4.79 11.96 -5.14
C SER A 19 -5.56 11.04 -6.10
N MET A 20 -6.49 11.61 -6.88
CA MET A 20 -7.27 10.88 -7.88
C MET A 20 -6.40 10.40 -9.05
N PHE A 21 -5.46 11.23 -9.51
CA PHE A 21 -4.51 10.84 -10.54
C PHE A 21 -3.60 9.68 -10.08
N LEU A 22 -3.12 9.72 -8.83
CA LEU A 22 -2.34 8.63 -8.25
C LEU A 22 -3.18 7.35 -8.11
N LEU A 23 -4.44 7.44 -7.69
CA LEU A 23 -5.36 6.29 -7.63
C LEU A 23 -5.59 5.67 -9.01
N LEU A 24 -5.78 6.49 -10.04
CA LEU A 24 -5.93 6.01 -11.42
C LEU A 24 -4.64 5.31 -11.89
N SER A 25 -3.49 5.94 -11.67
CA SER A 25 -2.18 5.37 -12.02
C SER A 25 -1.95 4.03 -11.30
N LEU A 26 -2.32 3.96 -10.03
CA LEU A 26 -2.25 2.76 -9.22
C LEU A 26 -3.20 1.66 -9.72
N PHE A 27 -4.39 2.03 -10.19
CA PHE A 27 -5.35 1.10 -10.77
C PHE A 27 -4.81 0.45 -12.05
N ILE A 28 -4.22 1.25 -12.93
CA ILE A 28 -3.53 0.76 -14.13
C ILE A 28 -2.33 -0.12 -13.75
N PHE A 29 -1.54 0.31 -12.76
CA PHE A 29 -0.40 -0.45 -12.26
C PHE A 29 -0.81 -1.81 -11.66
N TYR A 30 -1.92 -1.86 -10.91
CA TYR A 30 -2.51 -3.10 -10.43
C TYR A 30 -2.92 -4.01 -11.60
N GLY A 31 -3.64 -3.47 -12.59
CA GLY A 31 -4.10 -4.25 -13.73
C GLY A 31 -2.96 -4.92 -14.49
N THR A 32 -1.88 -4.19 -14.73
CA THR A 32 -0.69 -4.69 -15.44
C THR A 32 0.13 -5.69 -14.63
N ASN A 33 0.15 -5.57 -13.29
CA ASN A 33 0.94 -6.42 -12.39
C ASN A 33 0.10 -7.42 -11.58
N LYS A 34 -1.17 -7.62 -11.92
CA LYS A 34 -2.11 -8.45 -11.14
C LYS A 34 -1.56 -9.84 -10.82
N LYS A 35 -0.90 -10.48 -11.80
CA LYS A 35 -0.30 -11.82 -11.63
C LYS A 35 0.81 -11.84 -10.59
N SER A 36 1.60 -10.78 -10.49
CA SER A 36 2.73 -10.69 -9.55
C SER A 36 2.31 -10.73 -8.08
N PHE A 37 1.11 -10.24 -7.74
CA PHE A 37 0.57 -10.35 -6.37
C PHE A 37 0.20 -11.79 -6.02
N THR A 38 -0.30 -12.55 -6.99
CA THR A 38 -0.61 -13.98 -6.80
C THR A 38 0.70 -14.78 -6.70
N GLU A 39 1.64 -14.51 -7.62
CA GLU A 39 2.93 -15.17 -7.69
C GLU A 39 3.73 -15.05 -6.39
N ILE A 40 3.93 -13.83 -5.87
CA ILE A 40 4.70 -13.64 -4.63
C ILE A 40 4.03 -14.28 -3.41
N ARG A 41 2.68 -14.28 -3.36
CA ARG A 41 1.92 -14.90 -2.28
C ARG A 41 2.11 -16.41 -2.31
N ASP A 42 1.95 -17.00 -3.48
CA ASP A 42 2.01 -18.44 -3.66
C ASP A 42 3.46 -18.93 -3.43
N GLU A 43 4.47 -18.19 -3.91
CA GLU A 43 5.88 -18.46 -3.66
C GLU A 43 6.19 -18.47 -2.16
N TYR A 44 5.69 -17.46 -1.42
CA TYR A 44 5.89 -17.37 0.03
C TYR A 44 5.25 -18.56 0.77
N ILE A 45 4.04 -18.97 0.39
CA ILE A 45 3.33 -20.12 1.00
C ILE A 45 3.98 -21.45 0.63
N GLN A 46 4.39 -21.64 -0.63
CA GLN A 46 5.05 -22.85 -1.10
C GLN A 46 6.40 -23.10 -0.41
N ASN A 47 7.07 -22.03 0.02
CA ASN A 47 8.28 -22.12 0.84
C ASN A 47 8.00 -22.36 2.34
N GLY A 48 6.75 -22.66 2.72
CA GLY A 48 6.36 -23.05 4.08
C GLY A 48 6.07 -21.88 5.02
N PHE A 49 6.05 -20.65 4.53
CA PHE A 49 5.74 -19.48 5.37
C PHE A 49 4.25 -19.18 5.41
N LEU A 50 3.79 -18.69 6.57
CA LEU A 50 2.40 -18.36 6.81
C LEU A 50 2.16 -16.86 6.64
N ILE A 51 1.13 -16.51 5.87
CA ILE A 51 0.57 -15.16 5.82
C ILE A 51 -0.54 -15.08 6.86
N PRO A 52 -0.62 -14.02 7.69
CA PRO A 52 -1.71 -13.84 8.63
C PRO A 52 -3.07 -13.99 7.95
N GLN A 53 -3.99 -14.77 8.54
CA GLN A 53 -5.25 -15.17 7.91
C GLN A 53 -6.07 -13.98 7.38
N ILE A 54 -6.14 -12.89 8.15
CA ILE A 54 -6.85 -11.67 7.75
C ILE A 54 -6.26 -11.07 6.45
N ILE A 55 -4.93 -11.03 6.32
CA ILE A 55 -4.25 -10.53 5.13
C ILE A 55 -4.41 -11.50 3.97
N TYR A 56 -4.32 -12.80 4.24
CA TYR A 56 -4.51 -13.84 3.22
C TYR A 56 -5.90 -13.72 2.58
N VAL A 57 -6.97 -13.69 3.39
CA VAL A 57 -8.35 -13.57 2.89
C VAL A 57 -8.55 -12.26 2.13
N ILE A 58 -8.09 -11.13 2.70
CA ILE A 58 -8.22 -9.82 2.07
C ILE A 58 -7.46 -9.75 0.74
N SER A 59 -6.33 -10.46 0.60
CA SER A 59 -5.52 -10.47 -0.63
C SER A 59 -6.29 -10.89 -1.88
N PHE A 60 -7.39 -11.65 -1.74
CA PHE A 60 -8.25 -12.05 -2.85
C PHE A 60 -9.25 -10.96 -3.28
N SER A 61 -9.34 -9.84 -2.56
CA SER A 61 -10.23 -8.71 -2.84
C SER A 61 -9.74 -7.80 -3.96
N GLY A 62 -8.79 -8.27 -4.77
CA GLY A 62 -8.24 -7.56 -5.92
C GLY A 62 -7.46 -6.31 -5.54
N PHE A 63 -7.79 -5.16 -6.16
CA PHE A 63 -7.06 -3.89 -6.02
C PHE A 63 -6.82 -3.49 -4.56
N TYR A 64 -7.89 -3.40 -3.76
CA TYR A 64 -7.76 -3.05 -2.35
C TYR A 64 -7.07 -4.15 -1.52
N GLY A 65 -7.28 -5.42 -1.90
CA GLY A 65 -6.63 -6.57 -1.25
C GLY A 65 -5.12 -6.58 -1.42
N SER A 66 -4.65 -6.24 -2.62
CA SER A 66 -3.25 -6.11 -2.97
C SER A 66 -2.51 -5.10 -2.11
N TYR A 67 -3.20 -4.08 -1.57
CA TYR A 67 -2.57 -3.11 -0.66
C TYR A 67 -2.13 -3.78 0.65
N TYR A 68 -3.02 -4.54 1.30
CA TYR A 68 -2.69 -5.22 2.56
C TYR A 68 -1.59 -6.27 2.37
N LEU A 69 -1.65 -7.00 1.26
CA LEU A 69 -0.58 -7.92 0.87
C LEU A 69 0.75 -7.18 0.66
N SER A 70 0.72 -6.02 0.00
CA SER A 70 1.89 -5.17 -0.21
C SER A 70 2.46 -4.62 1.10
N CYS A 71 1.61 -4.25 2.06
CA CYS A 71 2.06 -3.84 3.39
C CYS A 71 2.81 -4.96 4.13
N PHE A 72 2.31 -6.19 4.03
CA PHE A 72 2.95 -7.37 4.60
C PHE A 72 4.32 -7.62 3.96
N PHE A 73 4.38 -7.71 2.64
CA PHE A 73 5.65 -7.94 1.94
C PHE A 73 6.61 -6.76 2.05
N TYR A 74 6.13 -5.51 2.09
CA TYR A 74 6.98 -4.35 2.35
C TYR A 74 7.73 -4.52 3.68
N GLN A 75 7.05 -4.97 4.75
CA GLN A 75 7.70 -5.22 6.02
C GLN A 75 8.75 -6.32 5.91
N ILE A 76 8.44 -7.42 5.23
CA ILE A 76 9.36 -8.56 5.12
C ILE A 76 10.60 -8.18 4.29
N ILE A 77 10.40 -7.49 3.17
CA ILE A 77 11.47 -7.09 2.25
C ILE A 77 12.36 -6.01 2.89
N THR A 78 11.77 -5.02 3.58
CA THR A 78 12.53 -3.86 4.09
C THR A 78 12.90 -3.95 5.57
N ARG A 79 12.37 -4.94 6.29
CA ARG A 79 12.40 -5.03 7.77
C ARG A 79 11.76 -3.84 8.50
N ARG A 80 11.02 -2.97 7.79
CA ARG A 80 10.35 -1.80 8.37
C ARG A 80 8.92 -2.12 8.72
N LYS A 81 8.56 -1.95 10.00
CA LYS A 81 7.18 -2.13 10.46
C LYS A 81 6.28 -1.02 9.90
N THR A 82 5.15 -1.40 9.32
CA THR A 82 4.08 -0.49 8.91
C THR A 82 3.09 -0.27 10.07
N ILE A 83 2.13 0.62 9.90
CA ILE A 83 1.03 0.77 10.87
C ILE A 83 0.15 -0.49 10.86
N ILE A 84 -0.17 -0.98 9.65
CA ILE A 84 -0.92 -2.23 9.43
C ILE A 84 -0.19 -3.41 10.06
N SER A 85 1.14 -3.47 10.01
CA SER A 85 1.86 -4.57 10.65
C SER A 85 1.73 -4.58 12.15
N ARG A 86 1.72 -3.41 12.80
CA ARG A 86 1.50 -3.35 14.24
C ARG A 86 0.09 -3.81 14.62
N ALA A 87 -0.90 -3.47 13.80
CA ALA A 87 -2.30 -3.81 14.07
C ALA A 87 -2.66 -5.27 13.77
N PHE A 88 -2.14 -5.84 12.66
CA PHE A 88 -2.61 -7.13 12.13
C PHE A 88 -1.55 -8.22 12.04
N ILE A 89 -0.26 -7.86 12.08
CA ILE A 89 0.85 -8.79 11.88
C ILE A 89 1.61 -9.05 13.19
N GLY A 90 1.60 -8.09 14.14
CA GLY A 90 2.32 -8.22 15.40
C GLY A 90 3.84 -8.40 15.22
N ASN A 91 4.46 -9.10 16.17
CA ASN A 91 5.89 -9.47 16.14
C ASN A 91 6.11 -10.92 15.68
N THR A 92 5.15 -11.53 14.98
CA THR A 92 5.12 -12.99 14.76
C THR A 92 5.78 -13.45 13.46
N ILE A 93 6.37 -12.55 12.66
CA ILE A 93 7.10 -12.95 11.46
C ILE A 93 8.45 -13.57 11.88
N PRO A 94 8.71 -14.84 11.56
CA PRO A 94 9.94 -15.53 11.93
C PRO A 94 11.16 -14.96 11.17
N GLN A 95 12.37 -15.10 11.72
CA GLN A 95 13.58 -14.53 11.14
C GLN A 95 13.86 -15.07 9.73
N GLU A 96 13.55 -16.35 9.53
CA GLU A 96 13.67 -17.10 8.28
C GLU A 96 12.85 -16.46 7.15
N ALA A 97 11.69 -15.88 7.45
CA ALA A 97 10.88 -15.18 6.45
C ALA A 97 11.57 -13.89 5.96
N TYR A 98 12.30 -13.19 6.83
CA TYR A 98 13.11 -12.03 6.43
C TYR A 98 14.36 -12.41 5.66
N GLU A 99 14.90 -13.60 5.86
CA GLU A 99 15.99 -14.13 5.05
C GLU A 99 15.48 -14.57 3.67
N PHE A 100 14.34 -15.27 3.61
CA PHE A 100 13.65 -15.60 2.36
C PHE A 100 13.30 -14.35 1.54
N ALA A 101 12.98 -13.23 2.18
CA ALA A 101 12.72 -11.98 1.48
C ALA A 101 13.85 -11.56 0.50
N LYS A 102 15.09 -11.96 0.79
CA LYS A 102 16.26 -11.68 -0.03
C LYS A 102 16.31 -12.53 -1.30
N SER A 103 15.68 -13.70 -1.31
CA SER A 103 15.58 -14.56 -2.49
C SER A 103 14.42 -14.19 -3.41
N ILE A 104 13.47 -13.37 -2.94
CA ILE A 104 12.34 -12.90 -3.76
C ILE A 104 12.88 -12.15 -4.99
N PRO A 105 12.41 -12.47 -6.21
CA PRO A 105 12.79 -11.76 -7.43
C PRO A 105 12.64 -10.23 -7.27
N LYS A 106 13.69 -9.48 -7.61
CA LYS A 106 13.72 -8.02 -7.45
C LYS A 106 12.50 -7.31 -8.08
N LYS A 107 11.99 -7.86 -9.18
CA LYS A 107 10.78 -7.37 -9.84
C LYS A 107 9.55 -7.47 -8.92
N LEU A 108 9.29 -8.64 -8.34
CA LEU A 108 8.15 -8.87 -7.44
C LEU A 108 8.27 -7.99 -6.19
N ALA A 109 9.45 -7.94 -5.60
CA ALA A 109 9.72 -7.10 -4.45
C ALA A 109 9.45 -5.61 -4.74
N SER A 110 9.91 -5.12 -5.89
CA SER A 110 9.69 -3.73 -6.31
C SER A 110 8.21 -3.43 -6.54
N ILE A 111 7.45 -4.36 -7.12
CA ILE A 111 6.00 -4.19 -7.32
C ILE A 111 5.30 -4.01 -5.96
N MET A 112 5.60 -4.84 -4.96
CA MET A 112 5.00 -4.69 -3.62
C MET A 112 5.34 -3.33 -2.98
N ILE A 113 6.61 -2.92 -3.07
CA ILE A 113 7.08 -1.66 -2.48
C ILE A 113 6.43 -0.45 -3.16
N ILE A 114 6.42 -0.42 -4.50
CA ILE A 114 5.81 0.65 -5.28
C ILE A 114 4.31 0.73 -4.98
N TYR A 115 3.63 -0.42 -4.96
CA TYR A 115 2.20 -0.48 -4.66
C TYR A 115 1.87 0.08 -3.29
N TYR A 116 2.65 -0.31 -2.27
CA TYR A 116 2.52 0.21 -0.91
C TYR A 116 2.65 1.74 -0.86
N TYR A 117 3.70 2.31 -1.44
CA TYR A 117 3.91 3.75 -1.39
C TYR A 117 2.87 4.53 -2.17
N LEU A 118 2.55 4.08 -3.38
CA LEU A 118 1.61 4.78 -4.25
C LEU A 118 0.19 4.78 -3.67
N PHE A 119 -0.25 3.65 -3.10
CA PHE A 119 -1.53 3.56 -2.38
C PHE A 119 -1.53 4.42 -1.10
N SER A 120 -0.47 4.36 -0.30
CA SER A 120 -0.40 5.12 0.95
C SER A 120 -0.37 6.63 0.70
N ALA A 121 0.37 7.07 -0.33
CA ALA A 121 0.44 8.48 -0.71
C ALA A 121 -0.91 8.98 -1.25
N SER A 122 -1.59 8.19 -2.08
CA SER A 122 -2.89 8.60 -2.63
C SER A 122 -3.95 8.76 -1.53
N ILE A 123 -4.05 7.81 -0.60
CA ILE A 123 -4.96 7.89 0.53
C ILE A 123 -4.60 9.05 1.46
N PHE A 124 -3.31 9.26 1.74
CA PHE A 124 -2.86 10.36 2.58
C PHE A 124 -3.26 11.73 2.01
N LEU A 125 -3.00 11.95 0.71
CA LEU A 125 -3.37 13.21 0.04
C LEU A 125 -4.88 13.40 -0.02
N PHE A 126 -5.63 12.32 -0.24
CA PHE A 126 -7.09 12.36 -0.23
C PHE A 126 -7.64 12.76 1.14
N ILE A 127 -7.19 12.10 2.22
CA ILE A 127 -7.60 12.43 3.59
C ILE A 127 -7.21 13.86 3.95
N LEU A 128 -5.99 14.28 3.61
CA LEU A 128 -5.53 15.64 3.87
C LEU A 128 -6.42 16.68 3.16
N SER A 129 -6.80 16.43 1.91
CA SER A 129 -7.75 17.30 1.19
C SER A 129 -9.11 17.36 1.89
N CYS A 130 -9.66 16.22 2.32
CA CYS A 130 -10.93 16.18 3.06
C CYS A 130 -10.85 16.92 4.41
N LEU A 131 -9.75 16.78 5.15
CA LEU A 131 -9.57 17.48 6.42
C LEU A 131 -9.49 19.00 6.22
N LEU A 132 -8.78 19.47 5.19
CA LEU A 132 -8.74 20.89 4.85
C LEU A 132 -10.14 21.42 4.48
N LEU A 133 -10.95 20.63 3.75
CA LEU A 133 -12.33 20.98 3.45
C LEU A 133 -13.20 21.14 4.70
N LEU A 134 -13.01 20.28 5.70
CA LEU A 134 -13.77 20.34 6.95
C LEU A 134 -13.34 21.52 7.82
N LEU A 135 -12.04 21.88 7.82
CA LEU A 135 -11.48 22.95 8.64
C LEU A 135 -11.70 24.35 8.06
N TYR A 136 -11.71 24.49 6.74
CA TYR A 136 -11.81 25.77 6.03
C TYR A 136 -13.16 25.94 5.30
N LYS A 137 -14.20 25.28 5.83
CA LYS A 137 -15.57 25.39 5.37
C LYS A 137 -16.18 26.77 5.67
#